data_AF-A0A8H2JJP0-F1
#
_entry.id   AF-A0A8H2JJP0-F1
#
_cell.length_a   1.000
_cell.length_b   1.000
_cell.length_c   1.000
_cell.angle_alpha   90.00
_cell.angle_beta   90.00
_cell.angle_gamma   90.00
#
_symmetry.space_group_name_H-M   'P 1'
#
loop_
_entity.id
_entity.type
_entity.pdbx_description
1 polymer ?
#
loop_
_entity_poly.entity_id
_entity_poly.type
_entity_poly.pdbx_seq_one_letter_code
_entity_poly.pdbx_strand_id
1 'polypeptide(L)'
;MKQHIQILIDLLTKNDFSGLTEHYLSSSELENISQLAFIYLQGQKSLIKFGFYQQIATKLIEKKGLPLALIARFKDIDILSFFTPALQLKGNFNKTNQQQRNVLHYLLAGEQLGVTPVVPAFNYLRSMMLFERNETLCKALCQRDAQGLTPVEVYLSTNQNVLPLATHELSALFALIEIESKQQAITAANYWVTIKAVSKICRKQIQPINKELQRLLLIATYYKQPIEQVINDSQ
;
A
#
# COMPACT_ATOMS: atom_id res chain seq x y z
N MET A 1 -17.77 14.92 19.27
CA MET A 1 -16.88 13.73 19.28
C MET A 1 -17.75 12.50 19.49
N LYS A 2 -17.57 11.41 18.71
CA LYS A 2 -18.45 10.23 18.76
C LYS A 2 -18.25 9.46 20.08
N GLN A 3 -19.31 8.86 20.63
CA GLN A 3 -19.29 8.20 21.95
C GLN A 3 -18.21 7.10 22.07
N HIS A 4 -18.05 6.25 21.05
CA HIS A 4 -17.04 5.19 21.06
C HIS A 4 -15.59 5.71 21.12
N ILE A 5 -15.33 6.94 20.66
CA ILE A 5 -14.00 7.58 20.79
C ILE A 5 -13.81 8.17 22.18
N GLN A 6 -14.87 8.72 22.80
CA GLN A 6 -14.78 9.21 24.17
C GLN A 6 -14.45 8.06 25.14
N ILE A 7 -15.13 6.92 25.01
CA ILE A 7 -14.85 5.72 25.81
C ILE A 7 -13.40 5.27 25.59
N LEU A 8 -12.92 5.25 24.34
CA LEU A 8 -11.52 4.91 24.02
C LEU A 8 -10.53 5.86 24.71
N ILE A 9 -10.79 7.17 24.70
CA ILE A 9 -9.94 8.18 25.35
C ILE A 9 -9.90 7.98 26.86
N ASP A 10 -11.05 7.73 27.48
CA ASP A 10 -11.14 7.54 28.93
C ASP A 10 -10.36 6.29 29.36
N LEU A 11 -10.48 5.21 28.59
CA LEU A 11 -9.75 3.96 28.83
C LEU A 11 -8.24 4.12 28.62
N LEU A 12 -7.81 4.83 27.57
CA LEU A 12 -6.39 5.16 27.33
C LEU A 12 -5.81 6.00 28.48
N THR A 13 -6.54 6.99 28.95
CA THR A 13 -6.11 7.87 30.06
C THR A 13 -5.96 7.10 31.36
N LYS A 14 -6.80 6.09 31.59
CA LYS A 14 -6.74 5.20 32.76
C LYS A 14 -5.74 4.05 32.62
N ASN A 15 -5.09 3.90 31.46
CA ASN A 15 -4.26 2.73 31.12
C ASN A 15 -5.00 1.38 31.24
N ASP A 16 -6.31 1.37 30.99
CA ASP A 16 -7.13 0.16 31.08
C ASP A 16 -7.10 -0.62 29.75
N PHE A 17 -6.05 -1.42 29.55
CA PHE A 17 -5.87 -2.20 28.32
C PHE A 17 -6.89 -3.33 28.13
N SER A 18 -7.43 -3.87 29.23
CA SER A 18 -8.48 -4.88 29.19
C SER A 18 -9.77 -4.26 28.68
N GLY A 19 -10.19 -3.13 29.27
CA GLY A 19 -11.35 -2.38 28.81
C GLY A 19 -11.20 -1.87 27.38
N LEU A 20 -10.00 -1.45 26.96
CA LEU A 20 -9.73 -1.08 25.55
C LEU A 20 -10.01 -2.24 24.60
N THR A 21 -9.57 -3.44 24.97
CA THR A 21 -9.75 -4.64 24.15
C THR A 21 -11.22 -5.03 24.08
N GLU A 22 -11.91 -5.06 25.22
CA GLU A 22 -13.34 -5.39 25.30
C GLU A 22 -14.20 -4.41 24.49
N HIS A 23 -13.95 -3.10 24.64
CA HIS A 23 -14.63 -2.05 23.89
C HIS A 23 -14.39 -2.21 22.38
N TYR A 24 -13.17 -2.50 21.96
CA TYR A 24 -12.85 -2.74 20.55
C TYR A 24 -13.57 -4.00 20.01
N LEU A 25 -13.63 -5.08 20.79
CA LEU A 25 -14.31 -6.31 20.42
C LEU A 25 -15.82 -6.12 20.26
N SER A 26 -16.46 -5.35 21.15
CA SER A 26 -17.91 -5.09 21.09
C SER A 26 -18.33 -4.04 20.06
N SER A 27 -17.41 -3.19 19.62
CA SER A 27 -17.66 -2.14 18.61
C SER A 27 -17.95 -2.71 17.21
N SER A 28 -18.64 -1.95 16.36
CA SER A 28 -18.80 -2.30 14.93
C SER A 28 -17.51 -2.08 14.12
N GLU A 29 -17.43 -2.60 12.89
CA GLU A 29 -16.25 -2.41 12.02
C GLU A 29 -15.95 -0.92 11.75
N LEU A 30 -16.98 -0.10 11.51
CA LEU A 30 -16.83 1.34 11.28
C LEU A 30 -16.27 2.07 12.51
N GLU A 31 -16.68 1.65 13.70
CA GLU A 31 -16.17 2.18 14.96
C GLU A 31 -14.74 1.74 15.21
N ASN A 32 -14.40 0.48 14.91
CA ASN A 32 -13.03 -0.01 14.98
C ASN A 32 -12.09 0.76 14.06
N ILE A 33 -12.51 1.08 12.84
CA ILE A 33 -11.72 1.92 11.93
C ILE A 33 -11.51 3.31 12.53
N SER A 34 -12.57 3.90 13.12
CA SER A 34 -12.47 5.21 13.78
C SER A 34 -11.53 5.17 15.00
N GLN A 35 -11.56 4.10 15.78
CA GLN A 35 -10.68 3.87 16.93
C GLN A 35 -9.21 3.70 16.50
N LEU A 36 -8.95 2.87 15.48
CA LEU A 36 -7.60 2.69 14.93
C LEU A 36 -7.06 3.98 14.31
N ALA A 37 -7.90 4.75 13.61
CA ALA A 37 -7.52 6.06 13.08
C ALA A 37 -7.16 7.04 14.21
N PHE A 38 -7.93 7.05 15.31
CA PHE A 38 -7.59 7.85 16.47
C PHE A 38 -6.24 7.44 17.08
N ILE A 39 -6.02 6.14 17.29
CA ILE A 39 -4.76 5.59 17.83
C ILE A 39 -3.56 5.98 16.94
N TYR A 40 -3.70 5.83 15.62
CA TYR A 40 -2.72 6.28 14.64
C TYR A 40 -2.40 7.77 14.79
N LEU A 41 -3.42 8.63 14.82
CA LEU A 41 -3.24 10.08 14.94
C LEU A 41 -2.58 10.48 16.27
N GLN A 42 -2.79 9.76 17.37
CA GLN A 42 -2.05 10.02 18.60
C GLN A 42 -0.59 9.57 18.51
N GLY A 43 -0.31 8.45 17.85
CA GLY A 43 1.05 8.01 17.55
C GLY A 43 1.84 9.03 16.73
N GLN A 44 1.19 9.66 15.74
CA GLN A 44 1.81 10.68 14.89
C GLN A 44 2.17 11.99 15.63
N LYS A 45 1.50 12.30 16.75
CA LYS A 45 1.79 13.53 17.51
C LYS A 45 3.09 13.47 18.30
N SER A 46 3.63 12.28 18.56
CA SER A 46 4.81 12.12 19.42
C SER A 46 5.60 10.86 19.07
N LEU A 47 6.83 11.04 18.58
CA LEU A 47 7.75 9.94 18.30
C LEU A 47 7.99 9.06 19.53
N ILE A 48 8.03 9.64 20.73
CA ILE A 48 8.20 8.91 22.00
C ILE A 48 7.03 7.95 22.24
N LYS A 49 5.81 8.36 21.89
CA LYS A 49 4.59 7.56 22.09
C LYS A 49 4.21 6.72 20.86
N PHE A 50 4.91 6.88 19.74
CA PHE A 50 4.62 6.18 18.49
C PHE A 50 4.58 4.66 18.70
N GLY A 51 5.65 4.09 19.26
CA GLY A 51 5.74 2.65 19.52
C GLY A 51 4.65 2.14 20.46
N PHE A 52 4.27 2.94 21.47
CA PHE A 52 3.19 2.60 22.39
C PHE A 52 1.84 2.49 21.65
N TYR A 53 1.46 3.49 20.86
CA TYR A 53 0.20 3.46 20.12
C TYR A 53 0.20 2.39 19.01
N GLN A 54 1.34 2.14 18.38
CA GLN A 54 1.52 1.05 17.42
C GLN A 54 1.27 -0.32 18.08
N GLN A 55 1.78 -0.54 19.29
CA GLN A 55 1.53 -1.78 20.04
C GLN A 55 0.04 -1.94 20.40
N ILE A 56 -0.64 -0.87 20.78
CA ILE A 56 -2.08 -0.91 21.04
C ILE A 56 -2.82 -1.33 19.76
N ALA A 57 -2.60 -0.64 18.64
CA ALA A 57 -3.23 -0.98 17.37
C ALA A 57 -2.98 -2.45 16.97
N THR A 58 -1.74 -2.91 17.15
CA THR A 58 -1.33 -4.29 16.87
C THR A 58 -2.11 -5.30 17.72
N LYS A 59 -2.21 -5.09 19.03
CA LYS A 59 -2.98 -5.97 19.93
C LYS A 59 -4.47 -5.99 19.59
N LEU A 60 -5.06 -4.84 19.27
CA LEU A 60 -6.48 -4.78 18.89
C LEU A 60 -6.75 -5.56 17.60
N ILE A 61 -5.90 -5.37 16.58
CA ILE A 61 -5.98 -6.10 15.31
C ILE A 61 -5.69 -7.59 15.51
N GLU A 62 -4.77 -7.97 16.40
CA GLU A 62 -4.49 -9.37 16.71
C GLU A 62 -5.71 -10.10 17.29
N LYS A 63 -6.49 -9.41 18.12
CA LYS A 63 -7.66 -9.95 18.82
C LYS A 63 -8.90 -10.07 17.94
N LYS A 64 -9.21 -9.06 17.12
CA LYS A 64 -10.43 -9.04 16.30
C LYS A 64 -10.20 -9.36 14.82
N GLY A 65 -8.97 -9.18 14.35
CA GLY A 65 -8.61 -9.20 12.93
C GLY A 65 -8.53 -7.80 12.32
N LEU A 66 -7.85 -7.70 11.18
CA LEU A 66 -7.72 -6.47 10.41
C LEU A 66 -9.09 -6.11 9.78
N PRO A 67 -9.66 -4.93 10.06
CA PRO A 67 -10.87 -4.46 9.38
C PRO A 67 -10.62 -4.35 7.87
N LEU A 68 -11.45 -4.96 7.05
CA LEU A 68 -11.22 -5.03 5.61
C LEU A 68 -11.35 -3.66 4.94
N ALA A 69 -12.24 -2.81 5.46
CA ALA A 69 -12.37 -1.45 4.98
C ALA A 69 -11.18 -0.54 5.36
N LEU A 70 -10.31 -0.94 6.30
CA LEU A 70 -9.05 -0.24 6.58
C LEU A 70 -8.02 -0.43 5.45
N ILE A 71 -8.07 -1.54 4.72
CA ILE A 71 -7.10 -1.88 3.66
C ILE A 71 -6.97 -0.75 2.62
N ALA A 72 -8.09 -0.09 2.27
CA ALA A 72 -8.11 1.01 1.31
C ALA A 72 -7.48 2.32 1.81
N ARG A 73 -7.06 2.38 3.08
CA ARG A 73 -6.46 3.58 3.71
C ARG A 73 -4.93 3.58 3.63
N PHE A 74 -4.30 2.47 3.28
CA PHE A 74 -2.86 2.37 3.12
C PHE A 74 -2.43 3.05 1.82
N LYS A 75 -2.17 4.36 1.87
CA LYS A 75 -1.79 5.17 0.70
C LYS A 75 -0.38 5.75 0.77
N ASP A 76 0.25 5.69 1.95
CA ASP A 76 1.55 6.30 2.24
C ASP A 76 2.36 5.44 3.21
N ILE A 77 3.62 5.83 3.39
CA ILE A 77 4.59 5.13 4.26
C ILE A 77 4.28 5.29 5.76
N ASP A 78 3.63 6.37 6.18
CA ASP A 78 3.39 6.64 7.59
C ASP A 78 2.31 5.70 8.14
N ILE A 79 1.22 5.53 7.39
CA ILE A 79 0.17 4.55 7.70
C ILE A 79 0.75 3.14 7.61
N LEU A 80 1.50 2.83 6.55
CA LEU A 80 2.11 1.52 6.38
C LEU A 80 3.02 1.18 7.56
N SER A 81 4.01 2.01 7.85
CA SER A 81 5.00 1.77 8.91
C SER A 81 4.36 1.67 10.29
N PHE A 82 3.33 2.48 10.58
CA PHE A 82 2.59 2.39 11.83
C PHE A 82 1.87 1.04 11.97
N PHE A 83 1.23 0.52 10.92
CA PHE A 83 0.50 -0.74 11.00
C PHE A 83 1.32 -1.98 10.60
N THR A 84 2.59 -1.84 10.18
CA THR A 84 3.45 -2.97 9.78
C THR A 84 3.46 -4.12 10.78
N PRO A 85 3.63 -3.91 12.10
CA PRO A 85 3.61 -5.02 13.06
C PRO A 85 2.28 -5.77 13.03
N ALA A 86 1.15 -5.07 12.89
CA ALA A 86 -0.16 -5.68 12.75
C ALA A 86 -0.34 -6.43 11.42
N LEU A 87 0.25 -5.93 10.33
CA LEU A 87 0.20 -6.55 9.00
C LEU A 87 1.05 -7.84 8.91
N GLN A 88 2.14 -7.91 9.66
CA GLN A 88 2.98 -9.11 9.79
C GLN A 88 2.24 -10.26 10.52
N LEU A 89 1.26 -9.96 11.36
CA LEU A 89 0.50 -10.98 12.09
C LEU A 89 -0.43 -11.76 11.15
N LYS A 90 -0.48 -13.08 11.35
CA LYS A 90 -1.54 -13.98 10.85
C LYS A 90 -1.86 -13.81 9.35
N GLY A 91 -0.86 -13.45 8.53
CA GLY A 91 -1.03 -13.25 7.09
C GLY A 91 -1.87 -12.02 6.71
N ASN A 92 -1.93 -11.00 7.56
CA ASN A 92 -2.73 -9.79 7.31
C ASN A 92 -2.31 -9.05 6.04
N PHE A 93 -1.05 -9.11 5.61
CA PHE A 93 -0.63 -8.61 4.28
C PHE A 93 -1.42 -9.23 3.11
N ASN A 94 -1.85 -10.49 3.24
CA ASN A 94 -2.58 -11.23 2.20
C ASN A 94 -4.09 -11.01 2.25
N LYS A 95 -4.61 -10.28 3.25
CA LYS A 95 -6.05 -10.00 3.31
C LYS A 95 -6.42 -9.04 2.19
N THR A 96 -7.55 -9.32 1.56
CA THR A 96 -8.11 -8.50 0.50
C THR A 96 -9.48 -7.98 0.90
N ASN A 97 -9.85 -6.83 0.35
CA ASN A 97 -11.20 -6.30 0.50
C ASN A 97 -12.13 -6.80 -0.63
N GLN A 98 -13.32 -6.21 -0.75
CA GLN A 98 -14.32 -6.56 -1.76
C GLN A 98 -13.82 -6.42 -3.22
N GLN A 99 -12.79 -5.60 -3.48
CA GLN A 99 -12.17 -5.45 -4.81
C GLN A 99 -11.03 -6.46 -5.05
N GLN A 100 -10.87 -7.44 -4.16
CA GLN A 100 -9.71 -8.34 -4.09
C GLN A 100 -8.36 -7.60 -3.95
N ARG A 101 -8.38 -6.35 -3.49
CA ARG A 101 -7.17 -5.55 -3.27
C ARG A 101 -6.67 -5.71 -1.85
N ASN A 102 -5.38 -5.99 -1.72
CA ASN A 102 -4.66 -5.93 -0.45
C ASN A 102 -4.03 -4.54 -0.23
N VAL A 103 -3.31 -4.38 0.89
CA VAL A 103 -2.68 -3.10 1.28
C VAL A 103 -1.68 -2.59 0.25
N LEU A 104 -0.95 -3.47 -0.45
CA LEU A 104 0.05 -3.08 -1.44
C LEU A 104 -0.59 -2.48 -2.69
N HIS A 105 -1.76 -2.99 -3.12
CA HIS A 105 -2.48 -2.40 -4.25
C HIS A 105 -2.81 -0.92 -3.99
N TYR A 106 -3.30 -0.60 -2.79
CA TYR A 106 -3.64 0.79 -2.44
C TYR A 106 -2.40 1.66 -2.23
N LEU A 107 -1.38 1.11 -1.57
CA LEU A 107 -0.13 1.83 -1.32
C LEU A 107 0.53 2.24 -2.64
N LEU A 108 0.58 1.30 -3.59
CA LEU A 108 1.26 1.48 -4.86
C LEU A 108 0.43 2.27 -5.88
N ALA A 109 -0.90 2.22 -5.81
CA ALA A 109 -1.77 3.15 -6.54
C ALA A 109 -1.50 4.62 -6.14
N GLY A 110 -1.12 4.84 -4.87
CA GLY A 110 -0.88 6.16 -4.31
C GLY A 110 -2.16 6.99 -4.15
N GLU A 111 -2.00 8.21 -3.67
CA GLU A 111 -3.11 9.17 -3.58
C GLU A 111 -3.37 9.84 -4.93
N GLN A 112 -4.62 9.77 -5.40
CA GLN A 112 -5.03 10.36 -6.69
C GLN A 112 -5.25 11.87 -6.65
N LEU A 113 -5.29 12.47 -5.45
CA LEU A 113 -5.76 13.83 -5.21
C LEU A 113 -4.87 14.51 -4.16
N GLY A 114 -3.68 14.95 -4.58
CA GLY A 114 -2.76 15.71 -3.74
C GLY A 114 -1.81 16.55 -4.59
N VAL A 115 -1.52 17.78 -4.14
CA VAL A 115 -0.55 18.69 -4.78
C VAL A 115 0.89 18.17 -4.62
N THR A 116 1.13 17.34 -3.60
CA THR A 116 2.39 16.66 -3.34
C THR A 116 2.34 15.23 -3.84
N PRO A 117 3.27 14.83 -4.74
CA PRO A 117 3.40 13.43 -5.14
C PRO A 117 3.77 12.59 -3.91
N VAL A 118 2.89 11.68 -3.49
CA VAL A 118 3.26 10.66 -2.51
C VAL A 118 4.22 9.71 -3.21
N VAL A 119 5.48 9.72 -2.77
CA VAL A 119 6.51 8.81 -3.29
C VAL A 119 6.17 7.40 -2.80
N PRO A 120 6.03 6.41 -3.69
CA PRO A 120 5.76 5.05 -3.26
C PRO A 120 6.92 4.52 -2.40
N ALA A 121 6.59 3.80 -1.33
CA ALA A 121 7.55 3.31 -0.34
C ALA A 121 8.31 2.03 -0.79
N PHE A 122 8.83 1.99 -2.02
CA PHE A 122 9.45 0.78 -2.57
C PHE A 122 10.66 0.34 -1.77
N ASN A 123 11.53 1.26 -1.35
CA ASN A 123 12.71 0.92 -0.57
C ASN A 123 12.35 0.33 0.80
N TYR A 124 11.29 0.82 1.42
CA TYR A 124 10.75 0.25 2.66
C TYR A 124 10.21 -1.17 2.44
N LEU A 125 9.39 -1.37 1.40
CA LEU A 125 8.87 -2.70 1.04
C LEU A 125 10.00 -3.70 0.76
N ARG A 126 10.99 -3.30 -0.05
CA ARG A 126 12.17 -4.13 -0.33
C ARG A 126 12.89 -4.51 0.96
N SER A 127 13.10 -3.57 1.87
CA SER A 127 13.77 -3.83 3.15
C SER A 127 13.00 -4.86 3.98
N MET A 128 11.67 -4.73 4.09
CA MET A 128 10.85 -5.73 4.79
C MET A 128 10.93 -7.12 4.14
N MET A 129 10.93 -7.20 2.81
CA MET A 129 11.02 -8.49 2.10
C MET A 129 12.38 -9.17 2.30
N LEU A 130 13.48 -8.42 2.32
CA LEU A 130 14.84 -8.96 2.40
C LEU A 130 15.27 -9.33 3.82
N PHE A 131 14.92 -8.50 4.81
CA PHE A 131 15.49 -8.63 6.17
C PHE A 131 14.62 -9.43 7.13
N GLU A 132 13.31 -9.57 6.85
CA GLU A 132 12.38 -10.19 7.80
C GLU A 132 11.82 -11.55 7.33
N ARG A 133 12.28 -12.07 6.17
CA ARG A 133 11.73 -13.28 5.52
C ARG A 133 10.20 -13.26 5.49
N ASN A 134 9.63 -12.09 5.20
CA ASN A 134 8.19 -11.90 5.26
C ASN A 134 7.53 -12.55 4.02
N GLU A 135 7.36 -13.86 4.06
CA GLU A 135 6.71 -14.64 2.99
C GLU A 135 5.30 -14.13 2.70
N THR A 136 4.61 -13.60 3.72
CA THR A 136 3.26 -13.05 3.55
C THR A 136 3.28 -11.78 2.73
N LEU A 137 4.31 -10.95 2.86
CA LEU A 137 4.48 -9.75 2.04
C LEU A 137 4.81 -10.11 0.58
N CYS A 138 5.65 -11.11 0.34
CA CYS A 138 5.93 -11.61 -1.01
C CYS A 138 4.67 -12.18 -1.68
N LYS A 139 3.86 -12.95 -0.94
CA LYS A 139 2.57 -13.45 -1.43
C LYS A 139 1.61 -12.31 -1.74
N ALA A 140 1.53 -11.29 -0.89
CA ALA A 140 0.72 -10.10 -1.14
C ALA A 140 1.17 -9.33 -2.40
N LEU A 141 2.47 -9.26 -2.68
CA LEU A 141 2.98 -8.66 -3.92
C LEU A 141 2.52 -9.40 -5.18
N CYS A 142 2.19 -10.69 -5.07
CA CYS A 142 1.79 -11.51 -6.21
C CYS A 142 0.25 -11.61 -6.37
N GLN A 143 -0.53 -11.21 -5.37
CA GLN A 143 -1.99 -11.28 -5.45
C GLN A 143 -2.52 -10.37 -6.56
N ARG A 144 -3.48 -10.87 -7.32
CA ARG A 144 -4.19 -10.10 -8.35
C ARG A 144 -5.50 -9.56 -7.76
N ASP A 145 -5.84 -8.32 -8.10
CA ASP A 145 -7.13 -7.74 -7.78
C ASP A 145 -8.25 -8.27 -8.70
N ALA A 146 -9.47 -7.76 -8.51
CA ALA A 146 -10.63 -8.18 -9.31
C ALA A 146 -10.50 -7.83 -10.81
N GLN A 147 -9.55 -6.98 -11.20
CA GLN A 147 -9.22 -6.66 -12.61
C GLN A 147 -8.07 -7.53 -13.13
N GLY A 148 -7.55 -8.45 -12.32
CA GLY A 148 -6.42 -9.29 -12.68
C GLY A 148 -5.07 -8.58 -12.57
N LEU A 149 -4.98 -7.43 -11.89
CA LEU A 149 -3.74 -6.65 -11.77
C LEU A 149 -3.04 -6.92 -10.44
N THR A 150 -1.72 -7.08 -10.46
CA THR A 150 -0.87 -7.14 -9.26
C THR A 150 -0.62 -5.73 -8.71
N PRO A 151 -0.11 -5.57 -7.46
CA PRO A 151 0.29 -4.27 -6.93
C PRO A 151 1.26 -3.50 -7.82
N VAL A 152 2.22 -4.17 -8.47
CA VAL A 152 3.14 -3.52 -9.41
C VAL A 152 2.41 -3.09 -10.67
N GLU A 153 1.54 -3.91 -11.25
CA GLU A 153 0.71 -3.52 -12.39
C GLU A 153 -0.21 -2.35 -12.05
N VAL A 154 -0.75 -2.30 -10.83
CA VAL A 154 -1.53 -1.16 -10.32
C VAL A 154 -0.68 0.10 -10.20
N TYR A 155 0.56 0.02 -9.70
CA TYR A 155 1.49 1.15 -9.74
C TYR A 155 1.69 1.65 -11.16
N LEU A 156 2.03 0.74 -12.08
CA LEU A 156 2.34 1.07 -13.47
C LEU A 156 1.16 1.73 -14.17
N SER A 157 -0.06 1.27 -13.92
CA SER A 157 -1.26 1.71 -14.66
C SER A 157 -2.01 2.89 -14.02
N THR A 158 -1.97 3.06 -12.69
CA THR A 158 -2.90 3.99 -12.00
C THR A 158 -2.22 5.13 -11.26
N ASN A 159 -0.96 4.97 -10.85
CA ASN A 159 -0.27 5.97 -10.05
C ASN A 159 -0.05 7.25 -10.85
N GLN A 160 -0.51 8.38 -10.31
CA GLN A 160 -0.48 9.67 -11.01
C GLN A 160 0.91 10.29 -11.03
N ASN A 161 1.86 9.84 -10.20
CA ASN A 161 3.21 10.38 -10.21
C ASN A 161 4.02 9.80 -11.38
N VAL A 162 4.28 10.65 -12.37
CA VAL A 162 5.13 10.34 -13.54
C VAL A 162 6.54 10.93 -13.43
N LEU A 163 6.85 11.61 -12.32
CA LEU A 163 8.19 12.11 -12.07
C LEU A 163 9.17 10.94 -11.88
N PRO A 164 10.44 11.10 -12.27
CA PRO A 164 11.46 10.10 -12.01
C PRO A 164 11.57 9.78 -10.51
N LEU A 165 11.60 8.49 -10.17
CA LEU A 165 11.92 8.02 -8.84
C LEU A 165 13.38 8.34 -8.49
N ALA A 166 13.63 8.61 -7.22
CA ALA A 166 14.99 8.63 -6.68
C ALA A 166 15.68 7.28 -6.91
N THR A 167 17.01 7.27 -7.07
CA THR A 167 17.78 6.08 -7.43
C THR A 167 17.53 4.87 -6.52
N HIS A 168 17.41 5.09 -5.20
CA HIS A 168 17.14 4.03 -4.24
C HIS A 168 15.72 3.45 -4.36
N GLU A 169 14.72 4.29 -4.67
CA GLU A 169 13.33 3.85 -4.91
C GLU A 169 13.21 3.10 -6.24
N LEU A 170 13.87 3.58 -7.30
CA LEU A 170 13.92 2.90 -8.59
C LEU A 170 14.56 1.51 -8.46
N SER A 171 15.71 1.45 -7.77
CA SER A 171 16.43 0.19 -7.53
C SER A 171 15.57 -0.77 -6.70
N ALA A 172 14.80 -0.23 -5.75
CA ALA A 172 13.89 -1.03 -4.95
C ALA A 172 12.73 -1.57 -5.78
N LEU A 173 12.12 -0.77 -6.65
CA LEU A 173 11.08 -1.23 -7.55
C LEU A 173 11.56 -2.35 -8.48
N PHE A 174 12.77 -2.25 -9.05
CA PHE A 174 13.32 -3.34 -9.85
C PHE A 174 13.47 -4.64 -9.03
N ALA A 175 13.88 -4.54 -7.76
CA ALA A 175 13.93 -5.70 -6.88
C ALA A 175 12.54 -6.29 -6.62
N LEU A 176 11.50 -5.46 -6.44
CA LEU A 176 10.12 -5.94 -6.30
C LEU A 176 9.63 -6.65 -7.57
N ILE A 177 9.91 -6.08 -8.75
CA ILE A 177 9.61 -6.72 -10.04
C ILE A 177 10.31 -8.08 -10.15
N GLU A 178 11.58 -8.15 -9.76
CA GLU A 178 12.33 -9.39 -9.77
C GLU A 178 11.72 -10.44 -8.82
N ILE A 179 11.38 -10.05 -7.59
CA ILE A 179 10.72 -10.90 -6.60
C ILE A 179 9.40 -11.46 -7.15
N GLU A 180 8.55 -10.59 -7.71
CA GLU A 180 7.28 -11.01 -8.32
C GLU A 180 7.50 -11.97 -9.50
N SER A 181 8.43 -11.65 -10.40
CA SER A 181 8.69 -12.45 -11.60
C SER A 181 9.22 -13.86 -11.31
N LYS A 182 9.86 -14.06 -10.14
CA LYS A 182 10.32 -15.36 -9.66
C LYS A 182 9.18 -16.21 -9.08
N GLN A 183 8.09 -15.58 -8.66
CA GLN A 183 6.96 -16.23 -7.99
C GLN A 183 5.83 -16.56 -8.97
N GLN A 184 5.63 -15.74 -10.01
CA GLN A 184 4.53 -15.92 -10.96
C GLN A 184 4.85 -15.41 -12.35
N ALA A 185 4.13 -15.97 -13.33
CA ALA A 185 4.17 -15.48 -14.71
C ALA A 185 3.42 -14.15 -14.84
N ILE A 186 3.93 -13.31 -15.74
CA ILE A 186 3.34 -12.02 -16.10
C ILE A 186 2.17 -12.26 -17.06
N THR A 187 1.06 -11.54 -16.85
CA THR A 187 -0.11 -11.65 -17.72
C THR A 187 0.06 -10.70 -18.89
N ALA A 188 0.45 -11.21 -20.06
CA ALA A 188 0.71 -10.40 -21.25
C ALA A 188 -0.50 -9.54 -21.67
N ALA A 189 -1.73 -9.98 -21.40
CA ALA A 189 -2.94 -9.20 -21.67
C ALA A 189 -3.00 -7.87 -20.91
N ASN A 190 -2.35 -7.77 -19.74
CA ASN A 190 -2.33 -6.55 -18.92
C ASN A 190 -1.43 -5.46 -19.52
N TYR A 191 -0.58 -5.79 -20.48
CA TYR A 191 0.28 -4.83 -21.19
C TYR A 191 -0.54 -3.70 -21.79
N TRP A 192 -1.53 -4.02 -22.63
CA TRP A 192 -2.36 -3.04 -23.32
C TRP A 192 -3.19 -2.20 -22.35
N VAL A 193 -3.68 -2.82 -21.27
CA VAL A 193 -4.39 -2.12 -20.20
C VAL A 193 -3.48 -1.07 -19.54
N THR A 194 -2.24 -1.46 -19.25
CA THR A 194 -1.24 -0.59 -18.60
C THR A 194 -0.83 0.56 -19.49
N ILE A 195 -0.49 0.28 -20.75
CA ILE A 195 -0.09 1.29 -21.75
C ILE A 195 -1.19 2.33 -21.93
N LYS A 196 -2.42 1.89 -22.22
CA LYS A 196 -3.56 2.79 -22.41
C LYS A 196 -3.81 3.67 -21.20
N ALA A 197 -3.65 3.12 -19.99
CA ALA A 197 -3.81 3.88 -18.75
C ALA A 197 -2.71 4.94 -18.58
N VAL A 198 -1.45 4.60 -18.83
CA VAL A 198 -0.32 5.53 -18.74
C VAL A 198 -0.40 6.63 -19.79
N SER A 199 -0.75 6.31 -21.04
CA SER A 199 -0.99 7.33 -22.08
C SER A 199 -2.05 8.33 -21.65
N LYS A 200 -3.14 7.86 -21.03
CA LYS A 200 -4.18 8.74 -20.49
C LYS A 200 -3.66 9.64 -19.35
N ILE A 201 -2.83 9.10 -18.46
CA ILE A 201 -2.20 9.87 -17.37
C ILE A 201 -1.29 10.96 -17.96
N CYS A 202 -0.40 10.60 -18.88
CA CYS A 202 0.53 11.54 -19.51
C CYS A 202 -0.22 12.66 -20.26
N ARG A 203 -1.24 12.32 -21.07
CA ARG A 203 -2.06 13.31 -21.77
C ARG A 203 -2.78 14.26 -20.80
N LYS A 204 -3.32 13.74 -19.70
CA LYS A 204 -3.97 14.56 -18.66
C LYS A 204 -3.00 15.53 -18.00
N GLN A 205 -1.73 15.16 -17.88
CA GLN A 205 -0.69 15.95 -17.22
C GLN A 205 0.18 16.76 -18.19
N ILE A 206 -0.10 16.70 -19.50
CA ILE A 206 0.71 17.33 -20.56
C ILE A 206 2.18 16.83 -20.50
N GLN A 207 2.39 15.60 -20.04
CA GLN A 207 3.70 14.97 -19.99
C GLN A 207 4.03 14.35 -21.36
N PRO A 208 5.20 14.66 -21.96
CA PRO A 208 5.61 14.03 -23.21
C PRO A 208 5.82 12.52 -23.03
N ILE A 209 5.34 11.74 -23.99
CA ILE A 209 5.54 10.29 -24.07
C ILE A 209 6.79 10.06 -24.91
N ASN A 210 7.93 9.89 -24.24
CA ASN A 210 9.23 9.69 -24.88
C ASN A 210 10.13 8.79 -24.02
N LYS A 211 11.35 8.53 -24.50
CA LYS A 211 12.34 7.67 -23.82
C LYS A 211 12.79 8.16 -22.43
N GLU A 212 12.58 9.43 -22.10
CA GLU A 212 12.98 10.00 -20.80
C GLU A 212 11.92 9.73 -19.72
N LEU A 213 10.71 9.33 -20.11
CA LEU A 213 9.66 8.95 -19.18
C LEU A 213 10.00 7.59 -18.54
N GLN A 214 10.59 7.64 -17.34
CA GLN A 214 11.01 6.46 -16.56
C GLN A 214 9.91 5.39 -16.42
N ARG A 215 8.64 5.81 -16.38
CA ARG A 215 7.48 4.89 -16.37
C ARG A 215 7.45 3.94 -17.56
N LEU A 216 7.77 4.42 -18.77
CA LEU A 216 7.78 3.58 -19.98
C LEU A 216 8.92 2.56 -19.93
N LEU A 217 10.08 2.95 -19.40
CA LEU A 217 11.19 2.01 -19.16
C LEU A 217 10.78 0.91 -18.19
N LEU A 218 10.07 1.27 -17.11
CA LEU A 218 9.57 0.29 -16.14
C LEU A 218 8.56 -0.68 -16.77
N ILE A 219 7.66 -0.19 -17.62
CA ILE A 219 6.70 -1.03 -18.36
C ILE A 219 7.43 -1.96 -19.34
N ALA A 220 8.41 -1.43 -20.08
CA ALA A 220 9.26 -2.20 -20.99
C ALA A 220 9.97 -3.34 -20.24
N THR A 221 10.60 -3.04 -19.11
CA THR A 221 11.27 -4.05 -18.26
C THR A 221 10.28 -5.07 -17.70
N TYR A 222 9.14 -4.61 -17.16
CA TYR A 222 8.14 -5.50 -16.56
C TYR A 222 7.58 -6.47 -17.60
N TYR A 223 7.08 -5.98 -18.74
CA TYR A 223 6.48 -6.83 -19.78
C TYR A 223 7.49 -7.42 -20.77
N LYS A 224 8.80 -7.20 -20.55
CA LYS A 224 9.90 -7.67 -21.42
C LYS A 224 9.72 -7.24 -22.88
N GLN A 225 9.32 -5.99 -23.10
CA GLN A 225 9.14 -5.40 -24.43
C GLN A 225 10.27 -4.42 -24.75
N PRO A 226 10.66 -4.25 -26.03
CA PRO A 226 11.53 -3.15 -26.45
C PRO A 226 10.92 -1.79 -26.08
N ILE A 227 11.77 -0.84 -25.65
CA ILE A 227 11.29 0.50 -25.25
C ILE A 227 10.69 1.26 -26.44
N GLU A 228 11.22 1.06 -27.64
CA GLU A 228 10.71 1.65 -28.88
C GLU A 228 9.28 1.20 -29.16
N GLN A 229 8.98 -0.08 -28.94
CA GLN A 229 7.63 -0.62 -29.08
C GLN A 229 6.68 -0.02 -28.05
N VAL A 230 7.10 0.04 -26.79
CA VAL A 230 6.31 0.67 -25.71
C VAL A 230 5.97 2.12 -26.01
N ILE A 231 6.93 2.89 -26.54
CA ILE A 231 6.69 4.30 -26.91
C ILE A 231 5.66 4.38 -28.05
N ASN A 232 5.82 3.57 -29.10
CA ASN A 232 4.90 3.56 -30.24
C ASN A 232 3.47 3.17 -29.82
N ASP A 233 3.34 2.14 -28.97
CA ASP A 233 2.05 1.67 -28.47
C ASP A 233 1.38 2.67 -27.51
N SER A 234 2.15 3.63 -26.96
CA SER A 234 1.67 4.65 -26.02
C SER A 234 1.19 5.94 -26.69
N GLN A 235 1.45 6.16 -27.99
CA GLN A 235 1.09 7.38 -28.72
C GLN A 235 -0.40 7.45 -29.04
#